data_AF-A0A9E1UWF9-F1
#
_entry.id   AF-A0A9E1UWF9-F1
#
_cell.length_a   1.000
_cell.length_b   1.000
_cell.length_c   1.000
_cell.angle_alpha   90.00
_cell.angle_beta   90.00
_cell.angle_gamma   90.00
#
_symmetry.space_group_name_H-M   'P 1'
#
loop_
_entity.id
_entity.type
_entity.pdbx_description
1 polymer ?
#
loop_
_entity_poly.entity_id
_entity_poly.type
_entity_poly.pdbx_seq_one_letter_code
_entity_poly.pdbx_strand_id
1 'polypeptide(L)'
;MPLVLTVAFWAGVSMLPAQPAAKEELMECQPRDGLPNVFAKLQAGGPVRVAYLGGSITEASGWRVLSRRWLAKTYPKAKVTEINAAISGTGAEFGV
;
A
#
# COMPACT_ATOMS: atom_id res chain seq x y z
N MET A 1 74.81 -16.39 3.75
CA MET A 1 73.82 -17.49 3.73
C MET A 1 73.89 -18.21 5.08
N PRO A 2 72.79 -18.81 5.57
CA PRO A 2 71.38 -18.54 5.22
C PRO A 2 71.02 -17.11 5.73
N LEU A 3 69.83 -16.69 6.21
CA LEU A 3 68.46 -17.24 6.27
C LEU A 3 67.49 -16.04 6.14
N VAL A 4 66.20 -16.32 5.96
CA VAL A 4 65.10 -15.35 6.14
C VAL A 4 64.05 -16.03 7.02
N LEU A 5 63.56 -15.37 8.08
CA LEU A 5 62.45 -15.87 8.89
C LEU A 5 61.19 -15.02 8.67
N THR A 6 60.39 -15.44 7.71
CA THR A 6 59.14 -14.77 7.33
C THR A 6 58.06 -15.08 8.36
N VAL A 7 57.67 -14.09 9.18
CA VAL A 7 56.50 -14.22 10.06
C VAL A 7 55.25 -13.94 9.23
N ALA A 8 54.50 -14.99 8.89
CA ALA A 8 53.26 -14.86 8.15
C ALA A 8 52.15 -14.30 9.05
N PHE A 9 51.80 -13.02 8.84
CA PHE A 9 50.70 -12.38 9.54
C PHE A 9 49.36 -12.82 8.91
N TRP A 10 48.77 -13.90 9.44
CA TRP A 10 47.42 -14.32 9.05
C TRP A 10 46.41 -13.29 9.56
N ALA A 11 46.03 -12.34 8.68
CA ALA A 11 44.89 -11.47 8.87
C ALA A 11 43.60 -12.30 8.78
N GLY A 12 43.22 -12.94 9.89
CA GLY A 12 41.95 -13.63 10.01
C GLY A 12 40.81 -12.62 9.84
N VAL A 13 40.15 -12.65 8.69
CA VAL A 13 38.89 -11.92 8.48
C VAL A 13 37.84 -12.57 9.38
N SER A 14 37.68 -12.01 10.57
CA SER A 14 36.63 -12.44 11.50
C SER A 14 35.29 -12.07 10.91
N MET A 15 34.64 -13.03 10.23
CA MET A 15 33.22 -12.92 9.92
C MET A 15 32.45 -12.93 11.23
N LEU A 16 32.09 -11.74 11.73
CA LEU A 16 31.04 -11.68 12.74
C LEU A 16 29.78 -12.30 12.13
N PRO A 17 29.10 -13.22 12.83
CA PRO A 17 27.82 -13.72 12.36
C PRO A 17 26.86 -12.54 12.19
N ALA A 18 26.10 -12.53 11.10
CA ALA A 18 25.08 -11.52 10.88
C ALA A 18 24.13 -11.53 12.09
N GLN A 19 24.18 -10.46 12.88
CA GLN A 19 23.35 -10.33 14.07
C GLN A 19 21.89 -10.40 13.59
N PRO A 20 21.06 -11.33 14.12
CA PRO A 20 19.69 -11.45 13.65
C PRO A 20 19.00 -10.10 13.90
N ALA A 21 18.41 -9.55 12.84
CA ALA A 21 17.67 -8.30 12.93
C ALA A 21 16.68 -8.40 14.09
N ALA A 22 16.65 -7.37 14.95
CA ALA A 22 15.73 -7.33 16.05
C ALA A 22 14.32 -7.61 15.52
N LYS A 23 13.58 -8.51 16.18
CA LYS A 23 12.19 -8.75 15.82
C LYS A 23 11.42 -7.49 16.20
N GLU A 24 11.21 -6.62 15.21
CA GLU A 24 10.24 -5.52 15.27
C GLU A 24 8.94 -6.05 15.89
N GLU A 25 8.42 -5.36 16.90
CA GLU A 25 7.11 -5.72 17.45
C GLU A 25 6.06 -5.56 16.35
N LEU A 26 5.37 -6.65 16.02
CA LEU A 26 4.35 -6.66 14.98
C LEU A 26 3.14 -5.84 15.43
N MET A 27 3.11 -4.57 15.03
CA MET A 27 2.00 -3.67 15.30
C MET A 27 0.76 -4.13 14.51
N GLU A 28 -0.25 -4.61 15.23
CA GLU A 28 -1.50 -5.14 14.65
C GLU A 28 -2.24 -4.11 13.78
N CYS A 29 -2.15 -2.82 14.12
CA CYS A 29 -2.77 -1.73 13.37
C CYS A 29 -1.86 -0.50 13.28
N GLN A 30 -1.49 -0.12 12.06
CA GLN A 30 -0.96 1.21 11.75
C GLN A 30 -2.01 1.99 10.95
N PRO A 31 -2.83 2.86 11.61
CA PRO A 31 -3.76 3.72 10.90
C PRO A 31 -2.99 4.71 10.02
N ARG A 32 -3.46 4.90 8.78
CA ARG A 32 -2.89 5.85 7.81
C ARG A 32 -3.82 7.05 7.65
N ASP A 33 -3.27 8.26 7.56
CA ASP A 33 -4.03 9.52 7.44
C ASP A 33 -4.81 9.70 6.11
N GLY A 34 -4.92 8.66 5.28
CA GLY A 34 -5.56 8.73 3.97
C GLY A 34 -7.06 9.09 4.04
N LEU A 35 -7.83 8.43 4.90
CA LEU A 35 -9.28 8.66 4.98
C LEU A 35 -9.66 10.05 5.52
N PRO A 36 -9.05 10.59 6.60
CA PRO A 36 -9.27 11.98 7.03
C PRO A 36 -9.10 13.01 5.91
N ASN A 37 -8.06 12.86 5.09
CA ASN A 37 -7.81 13.76 3.94
C ASN A 37 -8.94 13.71 2.89
N VAL A 38 -9.51 12.53 2.63
CA VAL A 38 -10.66 12.39 1.72
C VAL A 38 -11.90 13.08 2.29
N PHE A 39 -12.19 12.92 3.58
CA PHE A 39 -13.34 13.56 4.22
C PHE A 39 -13.20 15.09 4.27
N ALA A 40 -12.01 15.63 4.56
CA ALA A 40 -11.75 17.07 4.48
C ALA A 40 -12.01 17.61 3.07
N LYS A 41 -11.56 16.91 2.02
CA LYS A 41 -11.80 17.30 0.62
C LYS A 41 -13.27 17.25 0.22
N LEU A 42 -14.02 16.27 0.70
CA LEU A 42 -15.46 16.15 0.51
C LEU A 42 -16.23 17.30 1.20
N GLN A 43 -15.87 17.62 2.44
CA GLN A 43 -16.48 18.73 3.20
C GLN A 43 -16.20 20.10 2.55
N ALA A 44 -14.99 20.28 2.01
CA ALA A 44 -14.60 21.48 1.25
C ALA A 44 -15.31 21.62 -0.12
N GLY A 45 -16.10 20.65 -0.55
CA GLY A 45 -16.78 20.66 -1.85
C GLY A 45 -15.86 20.39 -3.06
N GLY A 46 -14.66 19.85 -2.82
CA GLY A 46 -13.70 19.59 -3.88
C GLY A 46 -14.10 18.47 -4.84
N PRO A 47 -13.43 18.33 -6.00
CA PRO A 47 -13.61 17.20 -6.90
C PRO A 47 -13.01 15.92 -6.28
N VAL A 48 -13.83 14.88 -6.16
CA VAL A 48 -13.44 13.59 -5.58
C VAL A 48 -13.76 12.47 -6.57
N ARG A 49 -12.74 11.68 -6.91
CA ARG A 49 -12.86 10.51 -7.80
C ARG A 49 -12.72 9.25 -6.96
N VAL A 50 -13.72 8.39 -6.99
CA VAL A 50 -13.71 7.10 -6.28
C VAL A 50 -13.38 6.01 -7.28
N ALA A 51 -12.23 5.36 -7.11
CA ALA A 51 -11.84 4.23 -7.94
C ALA A 51 -12.40 2.93 -7.37
N TYR A 52 -12.95 2.10 -8.26
CA TYR A 52 -13.49 0.79 -7.95
C TYR A 52 -12.77 -0.24 -8.82
N LEU A 53 -11.95 -1.07 -8.18
CA LEU A 53 -11.15 -2.13 -8.79
C LEU A 53 -11.65 -3.49 -8.30
N GLY A 54 -11.64 -4.51 -9.16
CA GLY A 54 -11.94 -5.89 -8.80
C GLY A 54 -12.78 -6.65 -9.83
N GLY A 55 -13.25 -7.83 -9.43
CA GLY A 55 -14.00 -8.73 -10.31
C GLY A 55 -15.48 -8.34 -10.53
N SER A 56 -16.27 -9.35 -10.92
CA SER A 56 -17.70 -9.23 -11.28
C SER A 56 -18.58 -8.54 -10.23
N ILE A 57 -18.29 -8.75 -8.94
CA ILE A 57 -19.02 -8.12 -7.82
C ILE A 57 -18.84 -6.60 -7.82
N THR A 58 -17.68 -6.08 -8.24
CA THR A 58 -17.39 -4.65 -8.35
C THR A 58 -17.90 -4.06 -9.67
N GLU A 59 -17.84 -4.83 -10.76
CA GLU A 59 -18.35 -4.44 -12.07
C GLU A 59 -19.88 -4.23 -12.05
N ALA A 60 -20.61 -5.14 -11.39
CA ALA A 60 -22.06 -5.12 -11.27
C ALA A 60 -22.63 -3.78 -10.75
N SER A 61 -23.85 -3.45 -11.19
CA SER A 61 -24.58 -2.23 -10.81
C SER A 61 -25.17 -2.28 -9.39
N GLY A 62 -24.36 -2.71 -8.41
CA GLY A 62 -24.72 -2.89 -7.00
C GLY A 62 -24.00 -1.92 -6.06
N TRP A 63 -23.27 -2.48 -5.09
CA TRP A 63 -22.64 -1.75 -3.97
C TRP A 63 -21.75 -0.57 -4.42
N ARG A 64 -21.04 -0.70 -5.55
CA ARG A 64 -20.27 0.38 -6.17
C ARG A 64 -21.13 1.61 -6.45
N VAL A 65 -22.21 1.41 -7.21
CA VAL A 65 -23.15 2.47 -7.59
C VAL A 65 -23.82 3.07 -6.36
N LEU A 66 -24.18 2.24 -5.38
CA LEU A 66 -24.80 2.67 -4.13
C LEU A 66 -23.86 3.51 -3.24
N SER A 67 -22.61 3.09 -3.07
CA SER A 67 -21.61 3.82 -2.27
C SER A 67 -21.26 5.17 -2.91
N ARG A 68 -21.09 5.24 -4.24
CA ARG A 68 -20.89 6.51 -4.96
C ARG A 68 -22.11 7.44 -4.83
N ARG A 69 -23.33 6.89 -4.93
CA ARG A 69 -24.58 7.65 -4.71
C ARG A 69 -24.67 8.17 -3.28
N TRP A 70 -24.31 7.36 -2.29
CA TRP A 70 -24.27 7.77 -0.88
C TRP A 70 -23.27 8.91 -0.67
N LEU A 71 -22.04 8.80 -1.14
CA LEU A 71 -21.04 9.87 -1.05
C LEU A 71 -21.54 11.19 -1.67
N ALA A 72 -22.14 11.14 -2.86
CA ALA A 72 -22.72 12.32 -3.52
C ALA A 72 -23.91 12.92 -2.75
N LYS A 73 -24.74 12.09 -2.10
CA LYS A 73 -25.86 12.54 -1.26
C LYS A 73 -25.40 13.14 0.07
N THR A 74 -24.39 12.55 0.70
CA THR A 74 -23.84 12.99 2.00
C THR A 74 -23.02 14.27 1.86
N TYR A 75 -22.33 14.45 0.73
CA TYR A 75 -21.51 15.63 0.44
C TYR A 75 -21.99 16.35 -0.82
N PRO A 76 -23.20 16.97 -0.82
CA PRO A 76 -23.81 17.53 -2.04
C PRO A 76 -23.07 18.74 -2.62
N LYS A 77 -22.15 19.34 -1.86
CA LYS A 77 -21.24 20.39 -2.33
C LYS A 77 -20.07 19.84 -3.17
N ALA A 78 -19.74 18.56 -3.04
CA ALA A 78 -18.59 17.95 -3.68
C ALA A 78 -18.95 17.30 -5.03
N LYS A 79 -18.07 17.47 -6.03
CA LYS A 79 -18.20 16.78 -7.31
C LYS A 79 -17.65 15.36 -7.19
N VAL A 80 -18.49 14.43 -6.74
CA VAL A 80 -18.15 12.99 -6.59
C VAL A 80 -18.39 12.25 -7.91
N THR A 81 -17.33 11.72 -8.52
CA THR A 81 -17.39 10.84 -9.70
C THR A 81 -16.75 9.48 -9.43
N GLU A 82 -17.03 8.48 -10.26
CA GLU A 82 -16.39 7.15 -10.18
C GLU A 82 -15.35 6.93 -11.27
N ILE A 83 -14.43 6.00 -11.01
CA ILE A 83 -13.64 5.28 -12.01
C ILE A 83 -14.03 3.81 -11.83
N ASN A 84 -14.77 3.24 -12.78
CA ASN A 84 -15.06 1.82 -12.80
C ASN A 84 -13.91 1.10 -13.52
N ALA A 85 -13.01 0.48 -12.75
CA ALA A 85 -11.88 -0.31 -13.23
C ALA A 85 -12.08 -1.79 -12.87
N ALA A 86 -13.33 -2.26 -12.88
CA ALA A 86 -13.68 -3.63 -12.58
C ALA A 86 -14.01 -4.43 -13.85
N ILE A 87 -13.64 -5.71 -13.86
CA ILE A 87 -13.78 -6.62 -15.00
C ILE A 87 -14.27 -7.98 -14.49
N SER A 88 -15.40 -8.46 -15.00
CA SER A 88 -15.90 -9.80 -14.65
C SER A 88 -14.87 -10.91 -14.95
N GLY A 89 -14.71 -11.84 -14.00
CA GLY A 89 -13.82 -12.99 -14.13
C GLY A 89 -12.34 -12.75 -13.78
N THR A 90 -11.95 -11.54 -13.34
CA THR A 90 -10.56 -11.23 -12.95
C THR A 90 -10.31 -11.37 -11.44
N GLY A 91 -9.15 -11.93 -11.07
CA GLY A 91 -8.58 -11.87 -9.73
C GLY A 91 -7.61 -10.69 -9.54
N ALA A 92 -6.94 -10.65 -8.38
CA ALA A 92 -6.03 -9.56 -8.00
C ALA A 92 -4.73 -9.54 -8.84
N GLU A 93 -4.36 -10.67 -9.41
CA GLU A 93 -3.22 -10.86 -10.33
C GLU A 93 -3.34 -10.04 -11.63
N PHE A 94 -4.53 -9.53 -11.96
CA PHE A 94 -4.78 -8.64 -13.09
C PHE A 94 -4.82 -7.14 -12.71
N GLY A 95 -4.52 -6.78 -11.46
CA GLY A 95 -4.61 -5.41 -10.93
C GLY A 95 -3.37 -4.53 -11.11
N VAL A 96 -2.59 -4.75 -12.18
CA VAL A 96 -1.30 -4.07 -12.46
C VAL A 96 -1.44 -2.78 -13.30
#